data_AF-A0A8C1WDR3-F1
#
_entry.id   AF-A0A8C1WDR3-F1
#
_cell.length_a   1.000
_cell.length_b   1.000
_cell.length_c   1.000
_cell.angle_alpha   90.00
_cell.angle_beta   90.00
_cell.angle_gamma   90.00
#
_symmetry.space_group_name_H-M   'P 1'
#
loop_
_entity.id
_entity.type
_entity.pdbx_description
1 polymer ?
#
loop_
_entity_poly.entity_id
_entity_poly.type
_entity_poly.pdbx_seq_one_letter_code
_entity_poly.pdbx_strand_id
1 'polypeptide(L)'
;DLERICNEVISKNSLIVQSRFMLLESVLIFFLLLAVLSYLHFHKARNSSFRWFWLMICGVSCACGIGVKYMGMFTYFLLLGLTAVHTWQLIGDRTLSHVIVVQVLVRFLALVVLPVIMYIGFFYVHLTLLYRSGPHDQMMSSAFQASLEGGLARITQGQPLDVALGSQVTLRTVSSKPVPCWLHSHKVNYPIRYENGRGSSHQQQVTCYPFKDVNNWWIIKDPGRHTLVVSSPPRPVRHGDIIQLLHGMTSRYLNTHDVAAPMSPHSQEVSGYIDFNVSMPAQNLWRVDIVNRESDREIWKTILSEVRLVHVNTSAVLKLSGASLPEWGFKQLEVVGDKIYKGYQQSGMWNVEEHRYGRSQEQKERELELKSPTHSDIKRNLTFMAKFLELQWKMLTVKNEESEHKYSSSPLEWITMDTNIAYWLHPSSNAQIQLIGNIVNWTIANLALVVYCLMFLTYLLRRRRKVEDIPQDSWEQLVLAGVICVGGWAVNYLPFFLMEKTLFLYHYLPALTFKILQIPIVVEHLYIHVLKSPAQRKAFGVVILAVLCSVYVSYHNLSPLTYGQPALSSDELAALRWRESWDILLRKR
;
A
#
# COMPACT_ATOMS: atom_id res chain seq x y z
N ASP A 1 23.93 35.15 2.97
CA ASP A 1 24.33 33.76 3.36
C ASP A 1 23.29 32.69 3.03
N LEU A 2 21.99 32.89 3.30
CA LEU A 2 20.93 31.95 2.88
C LEU A 2 20.84 31.71 1.35
N GLU A 3 21.12 32.71 0.50
CA GLU A 3 21.18 32.55 -0.96
C GLU A 3 22.25 31.55 -1.43
N ARG A 4 23.39 31.45 -0.72
CA ARG A 4 24.45 30.50 -1.07
C ARG A 4 24.06 29.06 -0.73
N ILE A 5 23.30 28.87 0.36
CA ILE A 5 22.73 27.58 0.76
C ILE A 5 21.62 27.15 -0.23
N CYS A 6 20.80 28.10 -0.72
CA CYS A 6 19.84 27.82 -1.79
C CYS A 6 20.53 27.33 -3.07
N ASN A 7 21.66 27.91 -3.47
CA ASN A 7 22.41 27.45 -4.65
C ASN A 7 22.93 26.01 -4.49
N GLU A 8 23.34 25.59 -3.29
CA GLU A 8 23.72 24.20 -3.01
C GLU A 8 22.53 23.22 -3.07
N VAL A 9 21.32 23.67 -2.76
CA VAL A 9 20.09 22.86 -2.93
C VAL A 9 19.70 22.76 -4.41
N ILE A 10 19.92 23.83 -5.17
CA ILE A 10 19.55 23.93 -6.60
C ILE A 10 20.47 23.08 -7.50
N SER A 11 21.79 22.99 -7.23
CA SER A 11 22.73 22.22 -8.07
C SER A 11 22.73 20.70 -7.84
N LYS A 12 21.55 20.09 -7.65
CA LYS A 12 21.39 18.68 -7.29
C LYS A 12 20.68 17.88 -8.37
N ASN A 13 21.45 17.05 -9.07
CA ASN A 13 20.96 16.17 -10.13
C ASN A 13 19.76 15.32 -9.71
N SER A 14 19.82 14.66 -8.54
CA SER A 14 18.73 13.78 -8.10
C SER A 14 17.43 14.53 -7.79
N LEU A 15 17.50 15.69 -7.14
CA LEU A 15 16.31 16.52 -6.86
C LEU A 15 15.77 17.17 -8.13
N ILE A 16 16.64 17.62 -9.03
CA ILE A 16 16.23 18.17 -10.34
C ILE A 16 15.49 17.09 -11.13
N VAL A 17 16.06 15.89 -11.26
CA VAL A 17 15.42 14.77 -11.97
C VAL A 17 14.03 14.48 -11.39
N GLN A 18 13.92 14.33 -10.06
CA GLN A 18 12.61 14.11 -9.42
C GLN A 18 11.61 15.25 -9.62
N SER A 19 12.06 16.50 -9.56
CA SER A 19 11.18 17.67 -9.69
C SER A 19 10.73 17.95 -11.13
N ARG A 20 11.48 17.45 -12.12
CA ARG A 20 11.19 17.65 -13.53
C ARG A 20 10.08 16.71 -14.04
N PHE A 21 9.98 15.51 -13.49
CA PHE A 21 8.92 14.57 -13.82
C PHE A 21 7.71 14.76 -12.90
N MET A 22 6.54 14.28 -13.35
CA MET A 22 5.31 14.26 -12.55
C MET A 22 5.37 13.15 -11.49
N LEU A 23 6.33 13.26 -10.57
CA LEU A 23 6.60 12.30 -9.50
C LEU A 23 6.18 12.86 -8.14
N LEU A 24 5.76 11.97 -7.24
CA LEU A 24 5.21 12.35 -5.93
C LEU A 24 6.30 12.78 -4.92
N GLU A 25 7.55 12.36 -5.11
CA GLU A 25 8.63 12.58 -4.14
C GLU A 25 8.99 14.08 -4.00
N SER A 26 8.95 14.85 -5.08
CA SER A 26 9.22 16.29 -5.06
C SER A 26 8.17 17.05 -4.25
N VAL A 27 6.90 16.71 -4.45
CA VAL A 27 5.75 17.27 -3.70
C VAL A 27 5.82 16.89 -2.22
N LEU A 28 6.20 15.63 -1.92
CA LEU A 28 6.40 15.17 -0.55
C LEU A 28 7.51 15.98 0.14
N ILE A 29 8.70 16.08 -0.48
CA ILE A 29 9.83 16.84 0.06
C ILE A 29 9.45 18.30 0.32
N PHE A 30 8.71 18.93 -0.60
CA PHE A 30 8.22 20.29 -0.41
C PHE A 30 7.38 20.43 0.86
N PHE A 31 6.36 19.59 1.06
CA PHE A 31 5.50 19.67 2.24
C PHE A 31 6.24 19.33 3.53
N LEU A 32 7.18 18.39 3.49
CA LEU A 32 8.03 18.06 4.64
C LEU A 32 8.90 19.23 5.08
N LEU A 33 9.59 19.88 4.13
CA LEU A 33 10.42 21.04 4.40
C LEU A 33 9.59 22.24 4.85
N LEU A 34 8.43 22.46 4.23
CA LEU A 34 7.51 23.53 4.61
C LEU A 34 6.96 23.34 6.04
N ALA A 35 6.64 22.10 6.44
CA ALA A 35 6.20 21.78 7.79
C ALA A 35 7.30 22.11 8.83
N VAL A 36 8.53 21.66 8.58
CA VAL A 36 9.68 21.93 9.46
C VAL A 36 9.99 23.42 9.54
N LEU A 37 10.02 24.12 8.40
CA LEU A 37 10.26 25.56 8.32
C LEU A 37 9.19 26.34 9.10
N SER A 38 7.91 26.00 8.90
CA SER A 38 6.79 26.64 9.58
C SER A 38 6.87 26.42 11.10
N TYR A 39 7.24 25.21 11.54
CA TYR A 39 7.46 24.92 12.95
C TYR A 39 8.63 25.73 13.55
N LEU A 40 9.73 25.88 12.81
CA LEU A 40 10.87 26.70 13.24
C LEU A 40 10.50 28.19 13.36
N HIS A 41 9.75 28.73 12.39
CA HIS A 41 9.21 30.09 12.48
C HIS A 41 8.26 30.25 13.67
N PHE A 42 7.40 29.26 13.93
CA PHE A 42 6.55 29.22 15.12
C PHE A 42 7.39 29.26 16.41
N HIS A 43 8.46 28.48 16.51
CA HIS A 43 9.31 28.43 17.70
C HIS A 43 10.06 29.76 17.92
N LYS A 44 10.57 30.39 16.85
CA LYS A 44 11.29 31.67 16.92
C LYS A 44 10.38 32.86 17.24
N ALA A 45 9.13 32.86 16.76
CA ALA A 45 8.22 34.00 16.87
C ALA A 45 7.52 34.12 18.25
N ARG A 46 8.26 34.13 19.37
CA ARG A 46 7.71 34.01 20.74
C ARG A 46 6.66 35.09 21.11
N ASN A 47 6.79 36.31 20.61
CA ASN A 47 5.96 37.47 20.99
C ASN A 47 5.01 37.99 19.88
N SER A 48 4.87 37.28 18.76
CA SER A 48 4.03 37.75 17.64
C SER A 48 2.75 36.93 17.51
N SER A 49 1.62 37.60 17.27
CA SER A 49 0.35 36.95 16.89
C SER A 49 0.49 36.08 15.63
N PHE A 50 1.44 36.43 14.75
CA PHE A 50 1.75 35.69 13.53
C PHE A 50 2.35 34.29 13.80
N ARG A 51 2.75 34.01 15.05
CA ARG A 51 3.21 32.68 15.46
C ARG A 51 2.17 31.60 15.19
N TRP A 52 0.90 31.85 15.54
CA TRP A 52 -0.16 30.86 15.39
C TRP A 52 -0.48 30.55 13.92
N PHE A 53 -0.29 31.54 13.04
CA PHE A 53 -0.40 31.34 11.61
C PHE A 53 0.62 30.32 11.09
N TRP A 54 1.88 30.42 11.53
CA TRP A 54 2.91 29.42 11.20
C TRP A 54 2.59 28.02 11.74
N LEU A 55 1.96 27.93 12.92
CA LEU A 55 1.52 26.65 13.47
C LEU A 55 0.41 26.01 12.62
N MET A 56 -0.53 26.82 12.11
CA MET A 56 -1.58 26.35 11.20
C MET A 56 -0.99 25.88 9.88
N ILE A 57 -0.05 26.64 9.28
CA ILE A 57 0.67 26.19 8.07
C ILE A 57 1.42 24.88 8.33
N CYS A 58 2.03 24.72 9.51
CA CYS A 58 2.70 23.48 9.89
C CYS A 58 1.71 22.30 9.88
N GLY A 59 0.53 22.45 10.50
CA GLY A 59 -0.52 21.43 10.51
C GLY A 59 -1.02 21.08 9.10
N VAL A 60 -1.33 22.09 8.29
CA VAL A 60 -1.74 21.92 6.88
C VAL A 60 -0.67 21.18 6.08
N SER A 61 0.59 21.57 6.23
CA SER A 61 1.72 20.96 5.49
C SER A 61 1.94 19.51 5.92
N CYS A 62 1.78 19.18 7.21
CA CYS A 62 1.84 17.80 7.69
C CYS A 62 0.70 16.96 7.10
N ALA A 63 -0.52 17.50 7.05
CA ALA A 63 -1.67 16.82 6.44
C ALA A 63 -1.42 16.53 4.96
N CYS A 64 -0.96 17.53 4.19
CA CYS A 64 -0.61 17.38 2.79
C CYS A 64 0.52 16.35 2.59
N GLY A 65 1.56 16.36 3.45
CA GLY A 65 2.65 15.38 3.40
C GLY A 65 2.15 13.94 3.55
N ILE A 66 1.29 13.67 4.53
CA ILE A 66 0.67 12.35 4.73
C ILE A 66 -0.27 12.00 3.57
N GLY A 67 -1.02 12.98 3.06
CA GLY A 67 -1.93 12.83 1.93
C GLY A 67 -1.23 12.46 0.62
N VAL A 68 -0.01 12.96 0.39
CA VAL A 68 0.81 12.59 -0.77
C VAL A 68 1.37 11.18 -0.63
N LYS A 69 1.99 10.86 0.52
CA LYS A 69 2.57 9.54 0.78
C LYS A 69 2.66 9.29 2.28
N TYR A 70 2.36 8.06 2.73
CA TYR A 70 2.44 7.70 4.16
C TYR A 70 3.81 7.90 4.81
N MET A 71 4.88 7.97 4.02
CA MET A 71 6.22 8.31 4.54
C MET A 71 6.26 9.68 5.22
N GLY A 72 5.36 10.61 4.84
CA GLY A 72 5.22 11.89 5.50
C GLY A 72 4.85 11.80 6.99
N MET A 73 4.24 10.68 7.41
CA MET A 73 3.85 10.40 8.79
C MET A 73 5.06 10.36 9.73
N PHE A 74 6.22 9.88 9.26
CA PHE A 74 7.43 9.79 10.09
C PHE A 74 7.97 11.18 10.48
N THR A 75 8.02 12.11 9.53
CA THR A 75 8.41 13.50 9.80
C THR A 75 7.35 14.22 10.64
N TYR A 76 6.08 13.94 10.42
CA TYR A 76 5.00 14.45 11.26
C TYR A 76 5.14 13.99 12.72
N PHE A 77 5.47 12.72 12.97
CA PHE A 77 5.74 12.22 14.31
C PHE A 77 6.97 12.86 14.96
N LEU A 78 8.02 13.14 14.19
CA LEU A 78 9.17 13.90 14.70
C LEU A 78 8.74 15.29 15.18
N LEU A 79 7.93 16.01 14.38
CA LEU A 79 7.43 17.33 14.74
C LEU A 79 6.47 17.30 15.93
N LEU A 80 5.61 16.28 16.04
CA LEU A 80 4.76 16.06 17.20
C LEU A 80 5.59 15.79 18.46
N GLY A 81 6.61 14.93 18.38
CA GLY A 81 7.54 14.65 19.47
C GLY A 81 8.28 15.90 19.92
N LEU A 82 8.81 16.70 18.97
CA LEU A 82 9.45 17.97 19.25
C LEU A 82 8.49 18.97 19.91
N THR A 83 7.25 19.03 19.44
CA THR A 83 6.22 19.87 20.05
C THR A 83 5.85 19.40 21.45
N ALA A 84 5.78 18.10 21.68
CA ALA A 84 5.52 17.52 23.00
C ALA A 84 6.62 17.90 23.99
N VAL A 85 7.90 17.82 23.60
CA VAL A 85 9.04 18.26 24.43
C VAL A 85 8.97 19.77 24.73
N HIS A 86 8.72 20.62 23.74
CA HIS A 86 8.56 22.06 23.96
C HIS A 86 7.32 22.41 24.80
N THR A 87 6.29 21.56 24.77
CA THR A 87 5.10 21.71 25.61
C THR A 87 5.39 21.28 27.04
N TRP A 88 6.13 20.19 27.22
CA TRP A 88 6.60 19.73 28.51
C TRP A 88 7.47 20.78 29.23
N GLN A 89 8.39 21.42 28.49
CA GLN A 89 9.20 22.51 29.04
C GLN A 89 8.37 23.73 29.45
N LEU A 90 7.30 24.04 28.71
CA LEU A 90 6.37 25.13 29.06
C LEU A 90 5.60 24.84 30.35
N ILE A 91 5.22 23.57 30.59
CA ILE A 91 4.53 23.16 31.82
C ILE A 91 5.43 23.38 33.06
N GLY A 92 6.75 23.30 32.89
CA GLY A 92 7.71 23.58 33.97
C GLY A 92 7.85 25.06 34.33
N ASP A 93 7.34 25.98 33.51
CA ASP A 93 7.46 27.43 33.72
C ASP A 93 6.37 27.94 34.67
N ARG A 94 6.75 28.21 35.93
CA ARG A 94 5.83 28.69 36.98
C ARG A 94 5.29 30.09 36.75
N THR A 95 5.80 30.83 35.76
CA THR A 95 5.36 32.21 35.48
C THR A 95 4.05 32.28 34.70
N LEU A 96 3.62 31.18 34.09
CA LEU A 96 2.42 31.10 33.25
C LEU A 96 1.38 30.20 33.94
N SER A 97 0.36 30.78 34.57
CA SER A 97 -0.69 29.98 35.25
C SER A 97 -1.72 29.41 34.25
N HIS A 98 -2.74 30.19 33.87
CA HIS A 98 -3.84 29.67 33.02
C HIS A 98 -3.55 29.66 31.52
N VAL A 99 -2.52 30.39 31.07
CA VAL A 99 -2.17 30.52 29.65
C VAL A 99 -1.61 29.22 29.08
N ILE A 100 -1.02 28.34 29.92
CA ILE A 100 -0.46 27.05 29.49
C ILE A 100 -1.53 26.17 28.85
N VAL A 101 -2.70 26.07 29.47
CA VAL A 101 -3.81 25.23 28.97
C VAL A 101 -4.25 25.69 27.58
N VAL A 102 -4.35 27.00 27.35
CA VAL A 102 -4.68 27.57 26.04
C VAL A 102 -3.60 27.24 25.01
N GLN A 103 -2.31 27.36 25.38
CA GLN A 103 -1.22 27.04 24.46
C GLN A 103 -1.18 25.56 24.09
N VAL A 104 -1.43 24.67 25.05
CA VAL A 104 -1.54 23.22 24.82
C VAL A 104 -2.71 22.91 23.89
N LEU A 105 -3.88 23.50 24.16
CA LEU A 105 -5.07 23.30 23.36
C LEU A 105 -4.88 23.78 21.92
N VAL A 106 -4.30 24.96 21.70
CA VAL A 106 -4.04 25.48 20.35
C VAL A 106 -3.04 24.59 19.60
N ARG A 107 -1.99 24.09 20.27
CA ARG A 107 -1.05 23.12 19.66
C ARG A 107 -1.76 21.82 19.27
N PHE A 108 -2.61 21.29 20.14
CA PHE A 108 -3.39 20.09 19.87
C PHE A 108 -4.37 20.29 18.70
N LEU A 109 -5.10 21.41 18.68
CA LEU A 109 -6.03 21.73 17.60
C LEU A 109 -5.31 21.88 16.25
N ALA A 110 -4.20 22.63 16.23
CA ALA A 110 -3.48 22.93 15.00
C ALA A 110 -2.65 21.75 14.46
N LEU A 111 -2.06 20.93 15.34
CA LEU A 111 -1.16 19.84 14.93
C LEU A 111 -1.79 18.46 14.98
N VAL A 112 -2.95 18.25 15.61
CA VAL A 112 -3.61 16.93 15.66
C VAL A 112 -4.98 16.97 14.99
N VAL A 113 -5.87 17.85 15.44
CA VAL A 113 -7.25 17.89 14.94
C VAL A 113 -7.30 18.38 13.49
N LEU A 114 -6.61 19.48 13.18
CA LEU A 114 -6.58 20.04 11.83
C LEU A 114 -6.03 19.04 10.79
N PRO A 115 -4.87 18.38 10.99
CA PRO A 115 -4.38 17.41 10.01
C PRO A 115 -5.32 16.22 9.80
N VAL A 116 -5.97 15.73 10.86
CA VAL A 116 -6.94 14.63 10.76
C VAL A 116 -8.16 15.03 9.92
N ILE A 117 -8.73 16.21 10.18
CA ILE A 117 -9.88 16.72 9.41
C ILE A 117 -9.49 16.90 7.94
N MET A 118 -8.32 17.47 7.67
CA MET A 118 -7.85 17.66 6.30
C MET A 118 -7.62 16.33 5.58
N TYR A 119 -7.01 15.35 6.25
CA TYR A 119 -6.79 14.03 5.67
C TYR A 119 -8.11 13.34 5.31
N ILE A 120 -9.10 13.36 6.22
CA ILE A 120 -10.45 12.86 5.93
C ILE A 120 -11.09 13.64 4.76
N GLY A 121 -10.89 14.96 4.73
CA GLY A 121 -11.34 15.84 3.65
C GLY A 121 -10.75 15.48 2.29
N PHE A 122 -9.46 15.13 2.21
CA PHE A 122 -8.83 14.67 0.97
C PHE A 122 -9.49 13.40 0.43
N PHE A 123 -9.80 12.44 1.30
CA PHE A 123 -10.49 11.21 0.90
C PHE A 123 -11.97 11.43 0.61
N TYR A 124 -12.61 12.40 1.24
CA TYR A 124 -13.95 12.84 0.87
C TYR A 124 -13.97 13.39 -0.56
N VAL A 125 -13.05 14.28 -0.92
CA VAL A 125 -12.90 14.77 -2.29
C VAL A 125 -12.54 13.63 -3.25
N HIS A 126 -11.63 12.74 -2.87
CA HIS A 126 -11.23 11.59 -3.68
C HIS A 126 -12.43 10.67 -4.03
N LEU A 127 -13.20 10.25 -3.02
CA LEU A 127 -14.32 9.32 -3.21
C LEU A 127 -15.56 9.97 -3.85
N THR A 128 -15.67 11.30 -3.80
CA THR A 128 -16.74 12.04 -4.50
C THR A 128 -16.39 12.29 -5.96
N LEU A 129 -15.12 12.56 -6.28
CA LEU A 129 -14.65 12.73 -7.65
C LEU A 129 -14.57 11.39 -8.41
N LEU A 130 -14.10 10.32 -7.75
CA LEU A 130 -13.95 9.00 -8.35
C LEU A 130 -15.17 8.11 -8.07
N TYR A 131 -16.32 8.52 -8.59
CA TYR A 131 -17.58 7.81 -8.39
C TYR A 131 -17.83 6.68 -9.41
N ARG A 132 -17.01 6.52 -10.46
CA ARG A 132 -17.20 5.53 -11.54
C ARG A 132 -16.34 4.28 -11.35
N SER A 133 -16.82 3.12 -11.80
CA SER A 133 -16.04 1.86 -11.79
C SER A 133 -14.81 1.94 -12.71
N GLY A 134 -13.70 1.33 -12.29
CA GLY A 134 -12.46 1.23 -13.07
C GLY A 134 -11.85 -0.17 -13.01
N PRO A 135 -10.79 -0.46 -13.78
CA PRO A 135 -10.25 -1.83 -13.93
C PRO A 135 -9.76 -2.47 -12.62
N HIS A 136 -9.41 -1.66 -11.61
CA HIS A 136 -8.84 -2.13 -10.34
C HIS A 136 -9.82 -2.05 -9.15
N ASP A 137 -11.10 -1.77 -9.40
CA ASP A 137 -12.11 -1.76 -8.33
C ASP A 137 -12.38 -3.15 -7.74
N GLN A 138 -11.99 -4.21 -8.46
CA GLN A 138 -12.07 -5.63 -8.07
C GLN A 138 -11.40 -5.93 -6.72
N MET A 139 -10.42 -5.11 -6.30
CA MET A 139 -9.76 -5.25 -5.01
C MET A 139 -10.65 -4.86 -3.82
N MET A 140 -11.70 -4.07 -4.05
CA MET A 140 -12.67 -3.64 -3.05
C MET A 140 -13.77 -4.70 -2.84
N SER A 141 -14.58 -4.54 -1.80
CA SER A 141 -15.74 -5.39 -1.50
C SER A 141 -16.81 -5.25 -2.59
N SER A 142 -17.65 -6.28 -2.75
CA SER A 142 -18.80 -6.21 -3.66
C SER A 142 -19.76 -5.10 -3.28
N ALA A 143 -19.91 -4.79 -1.99
CA ALA A 143 -20.71 -3.67 -1.52
C ALA A 143 -20.11 -2.33 -2.00
N PHE A 144 -18.79 -2.15 -1.88
CA PHE A 144 -18.09 -0.96 -2.34
C PHE A 144 -18.23 -0.80 -3.86
N GLN A 145 -17.96 -1.84 -4.63
CA GLN A 145 -18.09 -1.84 -6.09
C GLN A 145 -19.53 -1.53 -6.54
N ALA A 146 -20.53 -2.09 -5.86
CA ALA A 146 -21.94 -1.82 -6.15
C ALA A 146 -22.36 -0.37 -5.84
N SER A 147 -21.56 0.37 -5.07
CA SER A 147 -21.80 1.79 -4.77
C SER A 147 -21.20 2.75 -5.80
N LEU A 148 -20.39 2.26 -6.74
CA LEU A 148 -19.82 3.04 -7.84
C LEU A 148 -20.78 3.05 -9.04
N GLU A 149 -20.73 4.08 -9.88
CA GLU A 149 -21.48 4.15 -11.12
C GLU A 149 -20.79 3.33 -12.22
N GLY A 150 -21.55 2.46 -12.90
CA GLY A 150 -21.00 1.51 -13.87
C GLY A 150 -20.54 0.19 -13.24
N GLY A 151 -19.89 -0.66 -14.05
CA GLY A 151 -19.33 -1.93 -13.59
C GLY A 151 -20.36 -2.84 -12.89
N LEU A 152 -20.03 -3.28 -11.67
CA LEU A 152 -20.85 -4.18 -10.86
C LEU A 152 -22.22 -3.58 -10.52
N ALA A 153 -22.31 -2.26 -10.31
CA ALA A 153 -23.58 -1.63 -9.98
C ALA A 153 -24.60 -1.77 -11.12
N ARG A 154 -24.19 -1.69 -12.39
CA ARG A 154 -25.10 -1.92 -13.53
C ARG A 154 -25.63 -3.35 -13.59
N ILE A 155 -24.81 -4.32 -13.18
CA ILE A 155 -25.11 -5.76 -13.28
C ILE A 155 -25.95 -6.25 -12.10
N THR A 156 -25.68 -5.71 -10.90
CA THR A 156 -26.36 -6.07 -9.65
C THR A 156 -27.57 -5.19 -9.34
N GLN A 157 -27.78 -4.12 -10.09
CA GLN A 157 -28.96 -3.28 -9.96
C GLN A 157 -30.23 -4.16 -10.12
N GLY A 158 -31.10 -4.05 -9.11
CA GLY A 158 -32.42 -4.69 -9.04
C GLY A 158 -32.45 -6.21 -8.91
N GLN A 159 -31.30 -6.86 -8.67
CA GLN A 159 -31.30 -8.29 -8.36
C GLN A 159 -32.14 -8.59 -7.11
N PRO A 160 -32.76 -9.78 -7.00
CA PRO A 160 -33.55 -10.11 -5.84
C PRO A 160 -32.68 -10.12 -4.57
N LEU A 161 -33.22 -9.60 -3.46
CA LEU A 161 -32.47 -9.52 -2.21
C LEU A 161 -32.30 -10.90 -1.56
N ASP A 162 -33.41 -11.64 -1.47
CA ASP A 162 -33.45 -12.92 -0.77
C ASP A 162 -33.06 -14.05 -1.71
N VAL A 163 -32.03 -14.80 -1.32
CA VAL A 163 -31.60 -15.99 -2.05
C VAL A 163 -32.62 -17.10 -1.77
N ALA A 164 -33.17 -17.69 -2.82
CA ALA A 164 -34.22 -18.72 -2.74
C ALA A 164 -33.77 -20.05 -3.35
N LEU A 165 -34.52 -21.11 -3.05
CA LEU A 165 -34.35 -22.38 -3.76
C LEU A 165 -34.75 -22.22 -5.23
N GLY A 166 -33.89 -22.65 -6.14
CA GLY A 166 -33.95 -22.41 -7.59
C GLY A 166 -33.20 -21.17 -8.07
N SER A 167 -32.64 -20.37 -7.14
CA SER A 167 -31.87 -19.18 -7.51
C SER A 167 -30.56 -19.54 -8.20
N GLN A 168 -30.25 -18.80 -9.27
CA GLN A 168 -28.95 -18.80 -9.93
C GLN A 168 -28.11 -17.67 -9.31
N VAL A 169 -26.93 -18.01 -8.79
CA VAL A 169 -26.05 -17.11 -8.03
C VAL A 169 -24.60 -17.25 -8.45
N THR A 170 -23.82 -16.18 -8.29
CA THR A 170 -22.36 -16.24 -8.29
C THR A 170 -21.85 -16.10 -6.86
N LEU A 171 -20.95 -17.01 -6.45
CA LEU A 171 -20.35 -17.01 -5.12
C LEU A 171 -18.95 -16.43 -5.20
N ARG A 172 -18.72 -15.32 -4.51
CA ARG A 172 -17.41 -14.66 -4.42
C ARG A 172 -16.83 -14.82 -3.03
N THR A 173 -15.51 -14.86 -2.93
CA THR A 173 -14.83 -14.92 -1.63
C THR A 173 -14.80 -13.57 -0.95
N VAL A 174 -15.13 -13.54 0.34
CA VAL A 174 -15.05 -12.31 1.17
C VAL A 174 -13.60 -11.97 1.48
N SER A 175 -12.75 -12.99 1.67
CA SER A 175 -11.32 -12.77 1.87
C SER A 175 -10.68 -12.14 0.64
N SER A 176 -9.80 -11.18 0.88
CA SER A 176 -9.06 -10.45 -0.16
C SER A 176 -7.66 -11.02 -0.38
N LYS A 177 -7.33 -12.16 0.24
CA LYS A 177 -6.02 -12.81 0.13
C LYS A 177 -6.19 -14.23 -0.42
N PRO A 178 -5.44 -14.66 -1.45
CA PRO A 178 -4.44 -13.87 -2.19
C PRO A 178 -5.06 -12.82 -3.13
N VAL A 179 -6.16 -13.15 -3.80
CA VAL A 179 -6.93 -12.25 -4.69
C VAL A 179 -8.41 -12.62 -4.55
N PRO A 180 -9.37 -11.67 -4.55
CA PRO A 180 -10.79 -12.00 -4.59
C PRO A 180 -11.13 -12.78 -5.86
N CYS A 181 -11.90 -13.86 -5.73
CA CYS A 181 -12.25 -14.73 -6.84
C CYS A 181 -13.67 -15.30 -6.67
N TRP A 182 -14.18 -15.88 -7.75
CA TRP A 182 -15.50 -16.52 -7.80
C TRP A 182 -15.36 -18.04 -7.85
N LEU A 183 -16.27 -18.74 -7.17
CA LEU A 183 -16.37 -20.19 -7.26
C LEU A 183 -16.67 -20.58 -8.71
N HIS A 184 -15.78 -21.36 -9.31
CA HIS A 184 -15.73 -21.60 -10.74
C HIS A 184 -15.66 -23.10 -11.02
N SER A 185 -16.24 -23.52 -12.15
CA SER A 185 -16.05 -24.88 -12.64
C SER A 185 -16.14 -24.94 -14.16
N HIS A 186 -15.31 -25.77 -14.78
CA HIS A 186 -15.23 -25.91 -16.23
C HIS A 186 -15.12 -27.39 -16.60
N LYS A 187 -15.36 -27.76 -17.86
CA LYS A 187 -15.50 -29.17 -18.29
C LYS A 187 -14.26 -30.06 -18.10
N VAL A 188 -13.13 -29.49 -17.68
CA VAL A 188 -11.88 -30.24 -17.49
C VAL A 188 -11.92 -30.94 -16.13
N ASN A 189 -11.43 -32.18 -16.11
CA ASN A 189 -11.35 -32.99 -14.91
C ASN A 189 -9.99 -32.87 -14.24
N TYR A 190 -9.92 -33.16 -12.93
CA TYR A 190 -8.63 -33.34 -12.26
C TYR A 190 -7.83 -34.45 -12.95
N PRO A 191 -6.48 -34.35 -13.01
CA PRO A 191 -5.66 -35.43 -13.56
C PRO A 191 -5.82 -36.68 -12.69
N ILE A 192 -5.62 -37.88 -13.24
CA ILE A 192 -5.75 -39.15 -12.49
C ILE A 192 -4.72 -39.26 -11.37
N ARG A 193 -3.51 -38.72 -11.60
CA ARG A 193 -2.45 -38.61 -10.61
C ARG A 193 -1.91 -37.19 -10.62
N TYR A 194 -1.66 -36.63 -9.45
CA TYR A 194 -0.96 -35.36 -9.32
C TYR A 194 0.55 -35.55 -9.54
N GLU A 195 1.29 -34.45 -9.68
CA GLU A 195 2.74 -34.46 -9.94
C GLU A 195 3.55 -35.23 -8.89
N ASN A 196 3.07 -35.26 -7.64
CA ASN A 196 3.70 -36.01 -6.55
C ASN A 196 3.26 -37.49 -6.46
N GLY A 197 2.60 -38.03 -7.49
CA GLY A 197 2.21 -39.43 -7.60
C GLY A 197 0.95 -39.83 -6.81
N ARG A 198 0.37 -38.92 -6.02
CA ARG A 198 -0.90 -39.15 -5.31
C ARG A 198 -2.06 -39.31 -6.31
N GLY A 199 -2.99 -40.20 -5.98
CA GLY A 199 -4.22 -40.41 -6.75
C GLY A 199 -5.22 -39.28 -6.54
N SER A 200 -6.03 -39.04 -7.57
CA SER A 200 -7.09 -38.04 -7.64
C SER A 200 -8.42 -38.71 -7.95
N SER A 201 -9.53 -38.01 -7.70
CA SER A 201 -10.88 -38.51 -8.02
C SER A 201 -11.20 -38.53 -9.52
N HIS A 202 -10.40 -37.83 -10.34
CA HIS A 202 -10.63 -37.60 -11.77
C HIS A 202 -12.02 -36.99 -12.08
N GLN A 203 -12.64 -36.31 -11.10
CA GLN A 203 -13.90 -35.60 -11.27
C GLN A 203 -13.69 -34.19 -11.87
N GLN A 204 -14.79 -33.48 -12.14
CA GLN A 204 -14.73 -32.13 -12.72
C GLN A 204 -14.02 -31.17 -11.76
N GLN A 205 -13.11 -30.33 -12.29
CA GLN A 205 -12.40 -29.36 -11.48
C GLN A 205 -13.34 -28.28 -10.93
N VAL A 206 -13.16 -27.94 -9.66
CA VAL A 206 -13.78 -26.76 -9.03
C VAL A 206 -12.65 -25.90 -8.49
N THR A 207 -12.64 -24.65 -8.92
CA THR A 207 -11.55 -23.71 -8.66
C THR A 207 -12.13 -22.37 -8.22
N CYS A 208 -11.24 -21.42 -7.96
CA CYS A 208 -11.64 -20.04 -7.76
C CYS A 208 -10.97 -19.16 -8.82
N TYR A 209 -11.80 -18.55 -9.67
CA TYR A 209 -11.36 -17.79 -10.84
C TYR A 209 -11.43 -16.28 -10.53
N PRO A 210 -10.38 -15.49 -10.77
CA PRO A 210 -10.34 -14.06 -10.39
C PRO A 210 -11.06 -13.15 -11.38
N PHE A 211 -11.78 -13.67 -12.37
CA PHE A 211 -12.54 -12.87 -13.33
C PHE A 211 -14.00 -13.35 -13.42
N LYS A 212 -14.87 -12.47 -13.92
CA LYS A 212 -16.28 -12.79 -14.18
C LYS A 212 -16.39 -13.67 -15.41
N ASP A 213 -17.09 -14.79 -15.26
CA ASP A 213 -17.31 -15.78 -16.32
C ASP A 213 -18.70 -16.42 -16.18
N VAL A 214 -19.25 -16.93 -17.27
CA VAL A 214 -20.53 -17.66 -17.28
C VAL A 214 -20.42 -18.97 -16.47
N ASN A 215 -19.21 -19.53 -16.37
CA ASN A 215 -18.88 -20.70 -15.54
C ASN A 215 -18.77 -20.38 -14.03
N ASN A 216 -19.05 -19.15 -13.60
CA ASN A 216 -19.13 -18.79 -12.18
C ASN A 216 -20.55 -18.96 -11.60
N TRP A 217 -21.53 -19.31 -12.43
CA TRP A 217 -22.93 -19.41 -12.02
C TRP A 217 -23.26 -20.77 -11.42
N TRP A 218 -23.91 -20.75 -10.26
CA TRP A 218 -24.37 -21.90 -9.51
C TRP A 218 -25.87 -21.80 -9.25
N ILE A 219 -26.58 -22.92 -9.26
CA ILE A 219 -28.00 -23.01 -8.92
C ILE A 219 -28.12 -23.60 -7.53
N ILE A 220 -28.84 -22.91 -6.65
CA ILE A 220 -29.17 -23.42 -5.31
C ILE A 220 -30.38 -24.32 -5.43
N LYS A 221 -30.23 -25.59 -5.13
CA LYS A 221 -31.25 -26.61 -5.32
C LYS A 221 -31.65 -27.25 -3.98
N ASP A 222 -32.93 -27.55 -3.86
CA ASP A 222 -33.48 -28.36 -2.75
C ASP A 222 -33.11 -29.85 -2.95
N PRO A 223 -32.47 -30.52 -1.98
CA PRO A 223 -32.19 -31.95 -2.06
C PRO A 223 -33.42 -32.82 -2.32
N GLY A 224 -34.59 -32.41 -1.81
CA GLY A 224 -35.84 -33.17 -1.89
C GLY A 224 -36.67 -32.92 -3.15
N ARG A 225 -36.23 -32.06 -4.08
CA ARG A 225 -36.97 -31.72 -5.29
C ARG A 225 -36.12 -31.87 -6.55
N HIS A 226 -36.75 -32.31 -7.63
CA HIS A 226 -36.11 -32.39 -8.95
C HIS A 226 -36.17 -31.06 -9.73
N THR A 227 -37.07 -30.16 -9.36
CA THR A 227 -37.29 -28.88 -10.06
C THR A 227 -36.13 -27.90 -9.80
N LEU A 228 -35.59 -27.31 -10.88
CA LEU A 228 -34.50 -26.32 -10.83
C LEU A 228 -34.99 -24.87 -10.89
N VAL A 229 -36.31 -24.67 -10.98
CA VAL A 229 -36.98 -23.38 -11.11
C VAL A 229 -37.43 -22.89 -9.73
N VAL A 230 -37.39 -21.57 -9.54
CA VAL A 230 -37.87 -20.93 -8.31
C VAL A 230 -39.38 -21.10 -8.17
N SER A 231 -39.85 -21.49 -6.99
CA SER A 231 -41.29 -21.60 -6.71
C SER A 231 -41.97 -20.23 -6.71
N SER A 232 -43.27 -20.19 -7.01
CA SER A 232 -44.11 -19.01 -6.82
C SER A 232 -45.10 -19.28 -5.68
N PRO A 233 -44.91 -18.71 -4.47
CA PRO A 233 -43.91 -17.72 -4.07
C PRO A 233 -42.49 -18.30 -3.84
N PRO A 234 -41.42 -17.47 -3.93
CA PRO A 234 -40.04 -17.91 -3.69
C PRO A 234 -39.85 -18.40 -2.26
N ARG A 235 -39.23 -19.57 -2.10
CA ARG A 235 -38.86 -20.10 -0.78
C ARG A 235 -37.43 -19.67 -0.43
N PRO A 236 -37.23 -18.71 0.50
CA PRO A 236 -35.91 -18.22 0.86
C PRO A 236 -35.09 -19.28 1.58
N VAL A 237 -33.78 -19.26 1.37
CA VAL A 237 -32.81 -20.10 2.09
C VAL A 237 -32.45 -19.42 3.41
N ARG A 238 -32.54 -20.17 4.50
CA ARG A 238 -32.28 -19.68 5.86
C ARG A 238 -31.00 -20.28 6.42
N HIS A 239 -30.52 -19.68 7.50
CA HIS A 239 -29.46 -20.26 8.30
C HIS A 239 -29.82 -21.70 8.73
N GLY A 240 -28.89 -22.64 8.53
CA GLY A 240 -29.06 -24.04 8.90
C GLY A 240 -29.69 -24.92 7.82
N ASP A 241 -30.23 -24.34 6.75
CA ASP A 241 -30.81 -25.11 5.65
C ASP A 241 -29.75 -25.93 4.91
N ILE A 242 -30.16 -27.11 4.43
CA ILE A 242 -29.34 -28.02 3.63
C ILE A 242 -29.70 -27.82 2.16
N ILE A 243 -28.70 -27.53 1.34
CA ILE A 243 -28.83 -27.25 -0.09
C ILE A 243 -27.90 -28.14 -0.90
N GLN A 244 -28.20 -28.24 -2.19
CA GLN A 244 -27.30 -28.71 -3.24
C GLN A 244 -26.89 -27.53 -4.11
N LEU A 245 -25.60 -27.45 -4.46
CA LEU A 245 -25.10 -26.45 -5.41
C LEU A 245 -24.85 -27.15 -6.74
N LEU A 246 -25.57 -26.73 -7.78
CA LEU A 246 -25.47 -27.28 -9.13
C LEU A 246 -24.76 -26.28 -10.02
N HIS A 247 -23.68 -26.67 -10.68
CA HIS A 247 -22.99 -25.78 -11.62
C HIS A 247 -23.88 -25.46 -12.83
N GLY A 248 -24.03 -24.17 -13.16
CA GLY A 248 -25.00 -23.69 -14.15
C GLY A 248 -24.79 -24.25 -15.55
N MET A 249 -23.54 -24.28 -16.03
CA MET A 249 -23.21 -24.70 -17.40
C MET A 249 -23.06 -26.23 -17.54
N THR A 250 -22.45 -26.91 -16.58
CA THR A 250 -22.17 -28.36 -16.69
C THR A 250 -23.17 -29.24 -15.96
N SER A 251 -24.09 -28.65 -15.18
CA SER A 251 -25.07 -29.37 -14.36
C SER A 251 -24.44 -30.46 -13.48
N ARG A 252 -23.22 -30.23 -12.98
CA ARG A 252 -22.56 -31.09 -11.98
C ARG A 252 -22.76 -30.54 -10.59
N TYR A 253 -22.91 -31.43 -9.61
CA TYR A 253 -23.10 -31.04 -8.22
C TYR A 253 -21.76 -30.74 -7.56
N LEU A 254 -21.69 -29.66 -6.78
CA LEU A 254 -20.56 -29.39 -5.90
C LEU A 254 -20.46 -30.51 -4.86
N ASN A 255 -19.30 -31.15 -4.81
CA ASN A 255 -19.04 -32.34 -4.02
C ASN A 255 -17.70 -32.22 -3.32
N THR A 256 -17.58 -32.83 -2.15
CA THR A 256 -16.29 -33.06 -1.50
C THR A 256 -16.30 -34.46 -0.91
N HIS A 257 -15.12 -35.05 -0.76
CA HIS A 257 -14.96 -36.45 -0.47
C HIS A 257 -13.58 -36.69 0.15
N ASP A 258 -13.33 -37.91 0.62
CA ASP A 258 -12.10 -38.27 1.33
C ASP A 258 -10.91 -38.52 0.38
N VAL A 259 -10.65 -37.55 -0.50
CA VAL A 259 -9.47 -37.48 -1.37
C VAL A 259 -8.72 -36.21 -1.02
N ALA A 260 -7.40 -36.30 -0.93
CA ALA A 260 -6.55 -35.17 -0.57
C ALA A 260 -6.51 -34.14 -1.71
N ALA A 261 -6.60 -32.86 -1.37
CA ALA A 261 -6.54 -31.78 -2.34
C ALA A 261 -5.18 -31.74 -3.09
N PRO A 262 -5.16 -31.24 -4.34
CA PRO A 262 -3.99 -31.30 -5.22
C PRO A 262 -2.77 -30.57 -4.66
N MET A 263 -2.92 -29.36 -4.12
CA MET A 263 -1.82 -28.57 -3.55
C MET A 263 -1.77 -28.71 -2.03
N SER A 264 -2.92 -28.92 -1.38
CA SER A 264 -3.06 -28.95 0.08
C SER A 264 -3.43 -30.34 0.60
N PRO A 265 -2.46 -31.26 0.79
CA PRO A 265 -2.74 -32.67 1.11
C PRO A 265 -3.51 -32.91 2.41
N HIS A 266 -3.47 -31.95 3.34
CA HIS A 266 -4.15 -32.03 4.63
C HIS A 266 -5.66 -31.73 4.55
N SER A 267 -6.12 -31.23 3.41
CA SER A 267 -7.52 -30.82 3.16
C SER A 267 -8.15 -31.71 2.09
N GLN A 268 -9.48 -31.71 2.04
CA GLN A 268 -10.27 -32.51 1.12
C GLN A 268 -10.38 -31.83 -0.25
N GLU A 269 -10.31 -32.63 -1.32
CA GLU A 269 -10.59 -32.19 -2.68
C GLU A 269 -12.06 -31.79 -2.80
N VAL A 270 -12.30 -30.66 -3.49
CA VAL A 270 -13.63 -30.21 -3.87
C VAL A 270 -13.75 -30.35 -5.39
N SER A 271 -14.82 -30.99 -5.84
CA SER A 271 -15.01 -31.38 -7.23
C SER A 271 -16.46 -31.20 -7.67
N GLY A 272 -16.68 -31.17 -8.98
CA GLY A 272 -18.00 -31.37 -9.58
C GLY A 272 -18.23 -32.85 -9.79
N TYR A 273 -19.20 -33.44 -9.08
CA TYR A 273 -19.43 -34.89 -9.09
C TYR A 273 -19.71 -35.41 -10.49
N ILE A 274 -18.95 -36.42 -10.90
CA ILE A 274 -19.17 -37.21 -12.11
C ILE A 274 -19.41 -38.64 -11.66
N ASP A 275 -20.56 -39.19 -12.05
CA ASP A 275 -20.86 -40.60 -11.84
C ASP A 275 -20.12 -41.44 -12.87
N PHE A 276 -19.00 -42.04 -12.45
CA PHE A 276 -18.25 -42.99 -13.26
C PHE A 276 -18.76 -44.43 -13.10
N ASN A 277 -19.91 -44.64 -12.45
CA ASN A 277 -20.41 -45.97 -12.07
C ASN A 277 -19.41 -46.76 -11.20
N VAL A 278 -18.60 -46.03 -10.43
CA VAL A 278 -17.66 -46.53 -9.43
C VAL A 278 -18.31 -46.35 -8.06
N SER A 279 -18.00 -47.20 -7.09
CA SER A 279 -18.60 -47.29 -5.74
C SER A 279 -18.45 -46.05 -4.84
N MET A 280 -18.20 -44.85 -5.37
CA MET A 280 -18.17 -43.59 -4.64
C MET A 280 -19.50 -42.85 -4.81
N PRO A 281 -20.42 -42.93 -3.84
CA PRO A 281 -21.68 -42.19 -3.91
C PRO A 281 -21.44 -40.68 -3.84
N ALA A 282 -22.32 -39.91 -4.49
CA ALA A 282 -22.30 -38.45 -4.41
C ALA A 282 -22.51 -37.97 -2.96
N GLN A 283 -21.62 -37.10 -2.48
CA GLN A 283 -21.72 -36.39 -1.21
C GLN A 283 -21.84 -34.89 -1.52
N ASN A 284 -23.05 -34.47 -1.89
CA ASN A 284 -23.31 -33.14 -2.46
C ASN A 284 -24.18 -32.24 -1.58
N LEU A 285 -24.32 -32.58 -0.29
CA LEU A 285 -25.15 -31.84 0.66
C LEU A 285 -24.32 -30.83 1.43
N TRP A 286 -24.75 -29.56 1.37
CA TRP A 286 -24.10 -28.44 2.03
C TRP A 286 -25.08 -27.73 2.95
N ARG A 287 -24.71 -27.54 4.21
CA ARG A 287 -25.44 -26.71 5.17
C ARG A 287 -24.98 -25.26 5.07
N VAL A 288 -25.92 -24.34 4.98
CA VAL A 288 -25.65 -22.89 4.93
C VAL A 288 -25.50 -22.34 6.35
N ASP A 289 -24.34 -21.77 6.65
CA ASP A 289 -24.07 -21.09 7.91
C ASP A 289 -23.83 -19.59 7.67
N ILE A 290 -24.76 -18.73 8.12
CA ILE A 290 -24.67 -17.28 7.96
C ILE A 290 -23.86 -16.73 9.14
N VAL A 291 -22.68 -16.16 8.87
CA VAL A 291 -21.72 -15.75 9.89
C VAL A 291 -22.13 -14.43 10.54
N ASN A 292 -22.50 -13.45 9.72
CA ASN A 292 -22.89 -12.12 10.17
C ASN A 292 -24.37 -12.03 10.58
N ARG A 293 -24.90 -13.09 11.18
CA ARG A 293 -26.31 -13.17 11.56
C ARG A 293 -26.60 -12.44 12.87
N GLU A 294 -27.72 -11.73 12.92
CA GLU A 294 -28.29 -11.18 14.16
C GLU A 294 -29.24 -12.17 14.84
N SER A 295 -29.87 -13.06 14.06
CA SER A 295 -30.79 -14.08 14.56
C SER A 295 -30.68 -15.40 13.79
N ASP A 296 -31.06 -16.52 14.43
CA ASP A 296 -31.05 -17.84 13.80
C ASP A 296 -32.13 -18.02 12.72
N ARG A 297 -33.04 -17.05 12.57
CA ARG A 297 -34.06 -17.03 11.51
C ARG A 297 -33.66 -16.19 10.30
N GLU A 298 -32.41 -15.74 10.26
CA GLU A 298 -31.93 -14.86 9.21
C GLU A 298 -31.92 -15.55 7.84
N ILE A 299 -32.36 -14.78 6.84
CA ILE A 299 -32.43 -15.18 5.43
C ILE A 299 -31.10 -14.87 4.77
N TRP A 300 -30.66 -15.74 3.87
CA TRP A 300 -29.48 -15.49 3.05
C TRP A 300 -29.77 -14.37 2.05
N LYS A 301 -29.11 -13.22 2.23
CA LYS A 301 -29.27 -12.01 1.39
C LYS A 301 -28.08 -11.79 0.46
N THR A 302 -28.35 -11.27 -0.72
CA THR A 302 -27.34 -10.93 -1.73
C THR A 302 -26.46 -9.75 -1.29
N ILE A 303 -25.14 -9.87 -1.49
CA ILE A 303 -24.05 -8.94 -1.11
C ILE A 303 -23.88 -8.74 0.41
N LEU A 304 -24.97 -8.78 1.19
CA LEU A 304 -24.97 -8.46 2.61
C LEU A 304 -24.57 -9.65 3.49
N SER A 305 -25.05 -10.86 3.18
CA SER A 305 -24.77 -12.03 4.02
C SER A 305 -23.41 -12.62 3.68
N GLU A 306 -22.61 -12.84 4.71
CA GLU A 306 -21.39 -13.63 4.65
C GLU A 306 -21.71 -15.05 5.10
N VAL A 307 -21.50 -16.02 4.21
CA VAL A 307 -21.89 -17.42 4.46
C VAL A 307 -20.72 -18.37 4.41
N ARG A 308 -20.80 -19.43 5.21
CA ARG A 308 -19.97 -20.61 5.14
C ARG A 308 -20.82 -21.77 4.62
N LEU A 309 -20.25 -22.53 3.70
CA LEU A 309 -20.85 -23.75 3.19
C LEU A 309 -20.19 -24.93 3.90
N VAL A 310 -20.95 -25.59 4.77
CA VAL A 310 -20.47 -26.71 5.59
C VAL A 310 -20.97 -28.02 4.98
N HIS A 311 -20.04 -28.86 4.52
CA HIS A 311 -20.37 -30.16 3.99
C HIS A 311 -20.98 -31.06 5.07
N VAL A 312 -22.12 -31.69 4.77
CA VAL A 312 -22.89 -32.44 5.78
C VAL A 312 -22.17 -33.72 6.21
N ASN A 313 -21.59 -34.47 5.28
CA ASN A 313 -21.02 -35.79 5.57
C ASN A 313 -19.67 -35.70 6.29
N THR A 314 -18.80 -34.77 5.88
CA THR A 314 -17.42 -34.67 6.42
C THR A 314 -17.25 -33.53 7.40
N SER A 315 -18.27 -32.67 7.59
CA SER A 315 -18.20 -31.41 8.37
C SER A 315 -17.15 -30.40 7.89
N ALA A 316 -16.58 -30.62 6.70
CA ALA A 316 -15.61 -29.72 6.09
C ALA A 316 -16.28 -28.43 5.59
N VAL A 317 -15.59 -27.31 5.67
CA VAL A 317 -16.05 -26.01 5.16
C VAL A 317 -15.37 -25.73 3.83
N LEU A 318 -16.16 -25.23 2.88
CA LEU A 318 -15.67 -24.76 1.59
C LEU A 318 -14.78 -23.52 1.80
N LYS A 319 -13.50 -23.63 1.44
CA LYS A 319 -12.49 -22.62 1.73
C LYS A 319 -11.46 -22.52 0.59
N LEU A 320 -10.82 -21.35 0.47
CA LEU A 320 -9.61 -21.20 -0.34
C LEU A 320 -8.37 -21.68 0.43
N SER A 321 -7.54 -22.50 -0.20
CA SER A 321 -6.24 -22.86 0.38
C SER A 321 -5.23 -21.72 0.32
N GLY A 322 -5.36 -20.85 -0.70
CA GLY A 322 -4.42 -19.79 -1.02
C GLY A 322 -3.32 -20.18 -2.01
N ALA A 323 -3.25 -21.46 -2.40
CA ALA A 323 -2.34 -21.94 -3.44
C ALA A 323 -2.98 -21.83 -4.83
N SER A 324 -2.15 -21.58 -5.85
CA SER A 324 -2.54 -21.68 -7.25
C SER A 324 -2.30 -23.08 -7.78
N LEU A 325 -3.23 -23.59 -8.58
CA LEU A 325 -3.08 -24.86 -9.28
C LEU A 325 -1.98 -24.77 -10.35
N PRO A 326 -1.38 -25.90 -10.76
CA PRO A 326 -0.43 -25.93 -11.88
C PRO A 326 -1.09 -25.66 -13.24
N GLU A 327 -0.33 -25.84 -14.33
CA GLU A 327 -0.81 -25.55 -15.69
C GLU A 327 -2.08 -26.34 -16.07
N TRP A 328 -2.23 -27.58 -15.59
CA TRP A 328 -3.43 -28.39 -15.84
C TRP A 328 -4.71 -27.81 -15.21
N GLY A 329 -4.58 -26.91 -14.22
CA GLY A 329 -5.66 -26.17 -13.58
C GLY A 329 -5.67 -24.69 -13.96
N PHE A 330 -5.02 -24.33 -15.08
CA PHE A 330 -4.97 -22.97 -15.64
C PHE A 330 -4.45 -21.89 -14.67
N LYS A 331 -3.61 -22.26 -13.68
CA LYS A 331 -3.11 -21.35 -12.64
C LYS A 331 -4.22 -20.67 -11.82
N GLN A 332 -5.40 -21.27 -11.77
CA GLN A 332 -6.52 -20.80 -10.95
C GLN A 332 -6.29 -21.15 -9.46
N LEU A 333 -7.01 -20.50 -8.55
CA LEU A 333 -6.86 -20.74 -7.12
C LEU A 333 -7.54 -22.04 -6.68
N GLU A 334 -6.90 -22.77 -5.77
CA GLU A 334 -7.40 -24.03 -5.23
C GLU A 334 -8.53 -23.81 -4.21
N VAL A 335 -9.65 -24.50 -4.42
CA VAL A 335 -10.77 -24.60 -3.47
C VAL A 335 -10.72 -25.95 -2.78
N VAL A 336 -10.82 -25.94 -1.45
CA VAL A 336 -10.67 -27.14 -0.60
C VAL A 336 -11.78 -27.24 0.43
N GLY A 337 -12.03 -28.46 0.90
CA GLY A 337 -12.83 -28.75 2.08
C GLY A 337 -11.93 -28.92 3.30
N ASP A 338 -12.03 -28.04 4.28
CA ASP A 338 -11.18 -28.11 5.47
C ASP A 338 -12.01 -28.11 6.76
N LYS A 339 -11.56 -28.81 7.80
CA LYS A 339 -12.27 -28.83 9.08
C LYS A 339 -12.12 -27.49 9.79
N ILE A 340 -13.16 -27.08 10.51
CA ILE A 340 -13.14 -25.83 11.27
C ILE A 340 -12.19 -25.98 12.46
N TYR A 341 -11.01 -25.39 12.39
CA TYR A 341 -10.19 -25.13 13.57
C TYR A 341 -10.67 -23.84 14.25
N LYS A 342 -10.62 -23.78 15.59
CA LYS A 342 -11.01 -22.61 16.42
C LYS A 342 -10.05 -21.42 16.27
N GLY A 343 -9.60 -21.13 15.06
CA GLY A 343 -8.83 -19.94 14.69
C GLY A 343 -9.61 -19.06 13.71
N TYR A 344 -9.30 -17.77 13.69
CA TYR A 344 -9.92 -16.78 12.80
C TYR A 344 -9.55 -17.08 11.33
N GLN A 345 -10.46 -17.69 10.55
CA GLN A 345 -10.24 -17.97 9.13
C GLN A 345 -11.24 -17.24 8.25
N GLN A 346 -10.82 -16.08 7.72
CA GLN A 346 -11.63 -15.30 6.78
C GLN A 346 -11.73 -15.95 5.38
N SER A 347 -10.87 -16.93 5.04
CA SER A 347 -10.80 -17.53 3.70
C SER A 347 -11.86 -18.59 3.39
N GLY A 348 -12.76 -18.90 4.34
CA GLY A 348 -13.91 -19.79 4.15
C GLY A 348 -15.25 -19.07 4.01
N MET A 349 -15.25 -17.73 3.93
CA MET A 349 -16.47 -16.92 3.85
C MET A 349 -16.75 -16.52 2.40
N TRP A 350 -18.00 -16.74 2.00
CA TRP A 350 -18.51 -16.48 0.65
C TRP A 350 -19.66 -15.48 0.70
N ASN A 351 -19.78 -14.64 -0.32
CA ASN A 351 -20.93 -13.77 -0.52
C ASN A 351 -21.57 -14.04 -1.89
N VAL A 352 -22.88 -13.84 -1.99
CA VAL A 352 -23.56 -13.86 -3.29
C VAL A 352 -23.42 -12.50 -3.92
N GLU A 353 -22.71 -12.40 -5.03
CA GLU A 353 -22.49 -11.12 -5.71
C GLU A 353 -23.59 -10.83 -6.72
N GLU A 354 -23.79 -11.75 -7.67
CA GLU A 354 -24.85 -11.68 -8.68
C GLU A 354 -25.91 -12.73 -8.40
N HIS A 355 -27.18 -12.36 -8.58
CA HIS A 355 -28.33 -13.21 -8.29
C HIS A 355 -29.45 -13.01 -9.29
N ARG A 356 -30.06 -14.11 -9.73
CA ARG A 356 -31.31 -14.12 -10.50
C ARG A 356 -32.18 -15.31 -10.10
N TYR A 357 -33.50 -15.16 -10.23
CA TYR A 357 -34.43 -16.28 -10.06
C TYR A 357 -34.46 -17.10 -11.35
N GLY A 358 -34.04 -18.37 -11.29
CA GLY A 358 -34.09 -19.25 -12.46
C GLY A 358 -35.53 -19.54 -12.87
N ARG A 359 -35.85 -19.28 -14.14
CA ARG A 359 -37.18 -19.52 -14.73
C ARG A 359 -37.22 -20.69 -15.70
N SER A 360 -36.09 -21.00 -16.34
CA SER A 360 -36.00 -22.04 -17.37
C SER A 360 -35.78 -23.44 -16.78
N GLN A 361 -36.54 -24.42 -17.29
CA GLN A 361 -36.38 -25.83 -16.92
C GLN A 361 -35.34 -26.53 -17.80
N GLU A 362 -35.31 -26.23 -19.10
CA GLU A 362 -34.40 -26.88 -20.05
C GLU A 362 -32.97 -26.38 -19.93
N GLN A 363 -31.99 -27.26 -20.15
CA GLN A 363 -30.58 -26.89 -20.07
C GLN A 363 -30.19 -25.83 -21.11
N LYS A 364 -30.64 -25.98 -22.35
CA LYS A 364 -30.28 -25.05 -23.44
C LYS A 364 -30.82 -23.64 -23.19
N GLU A 365 -32.04 -23.53 -22.67
CA GLU A 365 -32.62 -22.24 -22.29
C GLU A 365 -31.91 -21.63 -21.08
N ARG A 366 -31.54 -22.42 -20.07
CA ARG A 366 -30.73 -21.96 -18.95
C ARG A 366 -29.38 -21.41 -19.40
N GLU A 367 -28.70 -22.09 -20.33
CA GLU A 367 -27.43 -21.59 -20.88
C GLU A 367 -27.59 -20.26 -21.62
N LEU A 368 -28.72 -20.02 -22.28
CA LEU A 368 -29.05 -18.75 -22.92
C LEU A 368 -29.41 -17.68 -21.89
N GLU A 369 -30.18 -18.04 -20.86
CA GLU A 369 -30.54 -17.17 -19.73
C GLU A 369 -29.27 -16.67 -19.02
N LEU A 370 -28.32 -17.57 -18.73
CA LEU A 370 -27.05 -17.25 -18.10
C LEU A 370 -26.18 -16.29 -18.93
N LYS A 371 -26.30 -16.33 -20.26
CA LYS A 371 -25.58 -15.41 -21.17
C LYS A 371 -26.24 -14.04 -21.31
N SER A 372 -27.49 -13.90 -20.88
CA SER A 372 -28.25 -12.65 -20.99
C SER A 372 -27.93 -11.66 -19.85
N PRO A 373 -27.86 -10.35 -20.15
CA PRO A 373 -27.58 -9.31 -19.15
C PRO A 373 -28.77 -9.13 -18.19
N THR A 374 -28.47 -8.94 -16.91
CA THR A 374 -29.45 -8.60 -15.86
C THR A 374 -29.78 -7.11 -15.89
N HIS A 375 -31.06 -6.76 -16.00
CA HIS A 375 -31.56 -5.38 -15.91
C HIS A 375 -32.72 -5.28 -14.91
N SER A 376 -32.54 -4.49 -13.87
CA SER A 376 -33.61 -4.07 -12.94
C SER A 376 -33.08 -2.95 -12.03
N ASP A 377 -33.93 -2.12 -11.41
CA ASP A 377 -33.49 -0.86 -10.78
C ASP A 377 -33.58 -0.86 -9.24
N ILE A 378 -32.46 -1.03 -8.54
CA ILE A 378 -32.33 -0.69 -7.10
C ILE A 378 -30.90 -0.19 -6.82
N LYS A 379 -30.76 1.02 -6.26
CA LYS A 379 -29.48 1.58 -5.80
C LYS A 379 -29.22 1.21 -4.33
N ARG A 380 -27.99 0.77 -4.02
CA ARG A 380 -27.51 0.56 -2.64
C ARG A 380 -26.52 1.66 -2.28
N ASN A 381 -26.76 2.35 -1.16
CA ASN A 381 -25.92 3.45 -0.70
C ASN A 381 -25.07 2.99 0.50
N LEU A 382 -23.76 2.88 0.31
CA LEU A 382 -22.80 2.77 1.41
C LEU A 382 -22.50 4.14 2.01
N THR A 383 -22.27 4.20 3.32
CA THR A 383 -21.85 5.43 3.99
C THR A 383 -20.40 5.78 3.62
N PHE A 384 -20.08 7.07 3.63
CA PHE A 384 -18.71 7.54 3.36
C PHE A 384 -17.69 6.92 4.32
N MET A 385 -18.01 6.82 5.61
CA MET A 385 -17.07 6.25 6.60
C MET A 385 -16.78 4.77 6.36
N ALA A 386 -17.78 3.99 5.93
CA ALA A 386 -17.54 2.59 5.53
C ALA A 386 -16.59 2.51 4.33
N LYS A 387 -16.82 3.34 3.29
CA LYS A 387 -15.93 3.42 2.12
C LYS A 387 -14.52 3.86 2.51
N PHE A 388 -14.39 4.88 3.35
CA PHE A 388 -13.10 5.39 3.81
C PHE A 388 -12.32 4.32 4.58
N LEU A 389 -12.93 3.69 5.59
CA LEU A 389 -12.26 2.66 6.40
C LEU A 389 -11.84 1.45 5.56
N GLU A 390 -12.71 1.00 4.65
CA GLU A 390 -12.39 -0.09 3.73
C GLU A 390 -11.17 0.26 2.86
N LEU A 391 -11.18 1.43 2.23
CA LEU A 391 -10.08 1.88 1.38
C LEU A 391 -8.76 2.00 2.17
N GLN A 392 -8.80 2.60 3.35
CA GLN A 392 -7.64 2.74 4.24
C GLN A 392 -7.05 1.37 4.62
N TRP A 393 -7.92 0.43 5.01
CA TRP A 393 -7.50 -0.93 5.33
C TRP A 393 -6.84 -1.61 4.13
N LYS A 394 -7.39 -1.43 2.92
CA LYS A 394 -6.82 -2.00 1.68
C LYS A 394 -5.48 -1.39 1.34
N MET A 395 -5.31 -0.06 1.46
CA MET A 395 -4.03 0.62 1.24
C MET A 395 -2.91 0.10 2.18
N LEU A 396 -3.26 -0.37 3.38
CA LEU A 396 -2.30 -0.91 4.35
C LEU A 396 -2.03 -2.42 4.17
N THR A 397 -3.05 -3.20 3.80
CA THR A 397 -2.99 -4.67 3.84
C THR A 397 -2.73 -5.36 2.51
N VAL A 398 -3.01 -4.68 1.38
CA VAL A 398 -2.74 -5.22 0.06
C VAL A 398 -1.23 -5.22 -0.16
N LYS A 399 -0.63 -6.41 -0.13
CA LYS A 399 0.74 -6.63 -0.59
C LYS A 399 0.66 -6.83 -2.10
N ASN A 400 1.22 -5.91 -2.86
CA ASN A 400 1.50 -6.16 -4.27
C ASN A 400 2.68 -7.13 -4.29
N GLU A 401 2.49 -8.36 -4.74
CA GLU A 401 3.59 -9.28 -5.05
C GLU A 401 4.29 -8.75 -6.30
N GLU A 402 5.09 -7.70 -6.12
CA GLU A 402 5.93 -7.18 -7.18
C GLU A 402 7.14 -8.10 -7.33
N SER A 403 7.32 -8.60 -8.54
CA SER A 403 8.58 -9.23 -8.96
C SER A 403 9.74 -8.28 -8.67
N GLU A 404 10.88 -8.84 -8.24
CA GLU A 404 12.09 -8.06 -8.01
C GLU A 404 12.44 -7.24 -9.26
N HIS A 405 12.38 -5.92 -9.14
CA HIS A 405 12.69 -5.02 -10.24
C HIS A 405 14.21 -4.87 -10.37
N LYS A 406 14.74 -4.83 -11.60
CA LYS A 406 16.19 -4.72 -11.86
C LYS A 406 16.87 -3.55 -11.11
N TYR A 407 16.21 -2.39 -11.07
CA TYR A 407 16.70 -1.19 -10.38
C TYR A 407 16.27 -1.09 -8.91
N SER A 408 15.78 -2.20 -8.32
CA SER A 408 15.56 -2.24 -6.87
C SER A 408 16.90 -2.11 -6.14
N SER A 409 16.86 -1.54 -4.94
CA SER A 409 18.06 -1.16 -4.20
C SER A 409 17.86 -1.36 -2.71
N SER A 410 18.92 -1.73 -2.00
CA SER A 410 18.88 -1.88 -0.55
C SER A 410 19.10 -0.54 0.18
N PRO A 411 18.57 -0.36 1.40
CA PRO A 411 18.78 0.88 2.16
C PRO A 411 20.26 1.24 2.40
N LEU A 412 21.16 0.25 2.46
CA LEU A 412 22.59 0.48 2.68
C LEU A 412 23.27 1.11 1.45
N GLU A 413 22.89 0.67 0.24
CA GLU A 413 23.40 1.20 -1.03
C GLU A 413 23.08 2.69 -1.22
N TRP A 414 22.03 3.20 -0.56
CA TRP A 414 21.66 4.61 -0.64
C TRP A 414 22.64 5.53 0.08
N ILE A 415 23.34 5.06 1.12
CA ILE A 415 24.31 5.90 1.83
C ILE A 415 25.46 6.24 0.90
N THR A 416 25.98 5.23 0.21
CA THR A 416 27.11 5.34 -0.70
C THR A 416 26.71 5.80 -2.10
N MET A 417 25.43 5.72 -2.47
CA MET A 417 24.93 5.97 -3.84
C MET A 417 25.51 4.94 -4.84
N ASP A 418 25.43 3.67 -4.48
CA ASP A 418 25.92 2.57 -5.32
C ASP A 418 24.94 2.24 -6.46
N THR A 419 23.65 2.51 -6.28
CA THR A 419 22.62 2.27 -7.29
C THR A 419 22.19 3.55 -7.99
N ASN A 420 21.83 3.43 -9.27
CA ASN A 420 21.15 4.46 -10.08
C ASN A 420 19.86 3.89 -10.69
N ILE A 421 18.96 4.76 -11.13
CA ILE A 421 17.72 4.35 -11.81
C ILE A 421 17.64 5.03 -13.16
N ALA A 422 17.46 4.27 -14.24
CA ALA A 422 17.18 4.85 -15.55
C ALA A 422 15.68 5.21 -15.68
N TYR A 423 15.38 6.47 -15.98
CA TYR A 423 14.00 6.97 -16.17
C TYR A 423 13.59 7.03 -17.63
N TRP A 424 14.53 7.36 -18.50
CA TRP A 424 14.23 7.48 -19.91
C TRP A 424 15.48 7.21 -20.75
N LEU A 425 15.28 6.57 -21.90
CA LEU A 425 16.29 6.38 -22.93
C LEU A 425 15.69 6.77 -24.28
N HIS A 426 16.47 7.51 -25.08
CA HIS A 426 16.05 7.88 -26.42
C HIS A 426 16.09 6.65 -27.35
N PRO A 427 15.08 6.44 -28.21
CA PRO A 427 15.01 5.25 -29.07
C PRO A 427 16.16 5.13 -30.09
N SER A 428 16.68 6.26 -30.59
CA SER A 428 17.68 6.29 -31.68
C SER A 428 19.03 6.90 -31.30
N SER A 429 19.14 7.54 -30.13
CA SER A 429 20.38 8.18 -29.67
C SER A 429 20.74 7.66 -28.28
N ASN A 430 21.96 7.93 -27.84
CA ASN A 430 22.43 7.55 -26.51
C ASN A 430 21.99 8.53 -25.41
N ALA A 431 21.05 9.44 -25.71
CA ALA A 431 20.49 10.33 -24.72
C ALA A 431 19.69 9.52 -23.69
N GLN A 432 19.98 9.73 -22.41
CA GLN A 432 19.31 9.03 -21.32
C GLN A 432 19.14 9.96 -20.12
N ILE A 433 18.04 9.79 -19.38
CA ILE A 433 17.80 10.47 -18.11
C ILE A 433 17.88 9.43 -17.01
N GLN A 434 18.76 9.67 -16.04
CA GLN A 434 18.97 8.78 -14.91
C GLN A 434 18.85 9.52 -13.59
N LEU A 435 18.24 8.88 -12.61
CA LEU A 435 18.25 9.32 -11.23
C LEU A 435 19.62 9.00 -10.62
N ILE A 436 20.52 9.97 -10.73
CA ILE A 436 21.85 9.97 -10.09
C ILE A 436 22.00 11.25 -9.27
N GLY A 437 22.47 11.11 -8.03
CA GLY A 437 22.79 12.26 -7.17
C GLY A 437 24.15 12.88 -7.50
N ASN A 438 24.40 14.07 -6.98
CA ASN A 438 25.75 14.65 -7.01
C ASN A 438 26.61 13.94 -5.95
N ILE A 439 27.62 13.18 -6.38
CA ILE A 439 28.47 12.34 -5.51
C ILE A 439 29.21 13.16 -4.44
N VAL A 440 29.66 14.36 -4.81
CA VAL A 440 30.42 15.25 -3.91
C VAL A 440 29.49 15.73 -2.80
N ASN A 441 28.30 16.20 -3.16
CA ASN A 441 27.32 16.62 -2.17
C ASN A 441 26.86 15.43 -1.28
N TRP A 442 26.69 14.23 -1.85
CA TRP A 442 26.27 13.05 -1.10
C TRP A 442 27.30 12.64 -0.04
N THR A 443 28.58 12.64 -0.43
CA THR A 443 29.69 12.33 0.47
C THR A 443 29.87 13.39 1.56
N ILE A 444 29.75 14.67 1.21
CA ILE A 444 29.79 15.78 2.20
C ILE A 444 28.61 15.69 3.17
N ALA A 445 27.41 15.37 2.70
CA ALA A 445 26.24 15.20 3.56
C ALA A 445 26.43 14.07 4.58
N ASN A 446 27.04 12.95 4.17
CA ASN A 446 27.41 11.86 5.07
C ASN A 446 28.51 12.27 6.05
N LEU A 447 29.55 12.96 5.56
CA LEU A 447 30.64 13.45 6.40
C LEU A 447 30.13 14.45 7.46
N ALA A 448 29.26 15.37 7.08
CA ALA A 448 28.64 16.34 7.97
C ALA A 448 27.84 15.65 9.09
N LEU A 449 27.10 14.58 8.76
CA LEU A 449 26.41 13.77 9.77
C LEU A 449 27.39 13.13 10.77
N VAL A 450 28.48 12.52 10.29
CA VAL A 450 29.49 11.90 11.15
C VAL A 450 30.18 12.94 12.04
N VAL A 451 30.61 14.06 11.45
CA VAL A 451 31.25 15.17 12.17
C VAL A 451 30.32 15.72 13.25
N TYR A 452 29.04 15.91 12.93
CA TYR A 452 28.05 16.35 13.89
C TYR A 452 27.89 15.34 15.04
N CYS A 453 27.76 14.04 14.75
CA CYS A 453 27.60 13.02 15.79
C CYS A 453 28.81 12.96 16.73
N LEU A 454 30.03 13.01 16.18
CA LEU A 454 31.27 13.06 16.96
C LEU A 454 31.33 14.33 17.82
N MET A 455 31.03 15.48 17.22
CA MET A 455 31.03 16.77 17.91
C MET A 455 29.98 16.78 19.03
N PHE A 456 28.75 16.36 18.77
CA PHE A 456 27.68 16.25 19.75
C PHE A 456 28.05 15.33 20.90
N LEU A 457 28.61 14.14 20.61
CA LEU A 457 29.04 13.19 21.65
C LEU A 457 30.18 13.77 22.50
N THR A 458 31.15 14.45 21.89
CA THR A 458 32.25 15.09 22.62
C THR A 458 31.75 16.19 23.55
N TYR A 459 30.85 17.07 23.08
CA TYR A 459 30.23 18.08 23.93
C TYR A 459 29.38 17.47 25.02
N LEU A 460 28.60 16.43 24.74
CA LEU A 460 27.79 15.73 25.74
C LEU A 460 28.67 15.15 26.86
N LEU A 461 29.78 14.49 26.51
CA LEU A 461 30.72 13.92 27.48
C LEU A 461 31.44 14.99 28.30
N ARG A 462 31.89 16.08 27.65
CA ARG A 462 32.57 17.20 28.34
C ARG A 462 31.63 17.95 29.28
N ARG A 463 30.38 18.14 28.85
CA ARG A 463 29.33 18.77 29.65
C ARG A 463 28.93 17.91 30.85
N ARG A 464 28.90 16.58 30.70
CA ARG A 464 28.76 15.65 31.84
C ARG A 464 29.89 15.75 32.85
N ARG A 465 31.10 16.15 32.40
CA ARG A 465 32.26 16.46 33.26
C ARG A 465 32.29 17.91 33.74
N LYS A 466 31.21 18.68 33.55
CA LYS A 466 31.09 20.11 33.90
C LYS A 466 32.10 21.02 33.18
N VAL A 467 32.59 20.60 32.01
CA VAL A 467 33.38 21.45 31.11
C VAL A 467 32.44 21.99 30.04
N GLU A 468 32.14 23.29 30.11
CA GLU A 468 31.24 23.97 29.19
C GLU A 468 32.04 24.68 28.09
N ASP A 469 32.15 24.02 26.94
CA ASP A 469 32.95 24.54 25.81
C ASP A 469 32.24 25.64 25.01
N ILE A 470 30.91 25.64 24.99
CA ILE A 470 30.07 26.58 24.25
C ILE A 470 29.01 27.20 25.15
N PRO A 471 28.53 28.42 24.84
CA PRO A 471 27.42 29.05 25.56
C PRO A 471 26.16 28.19 25.54
N GLN A 472 25.32 28.32 26.58
CA GLN A 472 24.07 27.59 26.71
C GLN A 472 23.15 27.75 25.49
N ASP A 473 23.02 28.97 24.95
CA ASP A 473 22.18 29.25 23.79
C ASP A 473 22.65 28.50 22.54
N SER A 474 23.97 28.50 22.29
CA SER A 474 24.57 27.75 21.17
C SER A 474 24.39 26.24 21.33
N TRP A 475 24.42 25.73 22.57
CA TRP A 475 24.12 24.33 22.85
C TRP A 475 22.66 23.97 22.53
N GLU A 476 21.71 24.79 22.97
CA GLU A 476 20.27 24.56 22.71
C GLU A 476 19.97 24.58 21.20
N GLN A 477 20.59 25.52 20.46
CA GLN A 477 20.52 25.56 19.00
C GLN A 477 21.10 24.30 18.36
N LEU A 478 22.27 23.84 18.82
CA LEU A 478 22.91 22.62 18.32
C LEU A 478 22.05 21.37 18.56
N VAL A 479 21.43 21.27 19.75
CA VAL A 479 20.51 20.17 20.10
C VAL A 479 19.26 20.21 19.22
N LEU A 480 18.63 21.37 19.07
CA LEU A 480 17.43 21.53 18.23
C LEU A 480 17.74 21.19 16.76
N ALA A 481 18.86 21.67 16.24
CA ALA A 481 19.35 21.34 14.90
C ALA A 481 19.58 19.83 14.72
N GLY A 482 20.12 19.17 15.73
CA GLY A 482 20.29 17.71 15.74
C GLY A 482 18.97 16.95 15.70
N VAL A 483 18.03 17.31 16.57
CA VAL A 483 16.71 16.68 16.61
C VAL A 483 16.01 16.82 15.25
N ILE A 484 16.10 17.99 14.60
CA ILE A 484 15.47 18.21 13.30
C ILE A 484 16.22 17.52 12.16
N CYS A 485 17.54 17.71 12.05
CA CYS A 485 18.30 17.21 10.90
C CYS A 485 18.66 15.73 11.05
N VAL A 486 19.27 15.33 12.17
CA VAL A 486 19.62 13.93 12.43
C VAL A 486 18.38 13.10 12.71
N GLY A 487 17.45 13.63 13.52
CA GLY A 487 16.16 12.97 13.74
C GLY A 487 15.34 12.87 12.45
N GLY A 488 15.30 13.93 11.64
CA GLY A 488 14.65 13.94 10.32
C GLY A 488 15.25 12.91 9.36
N TRP A 489 16.57 12.81 9.31
CA TRP A 489 17.25 11.74 8.57
C TRP A 489 16.88 10.36 9.10
N ALA A 490 16.95 10.15 10.42
CA ALA A 490 16.69 8.85 11.03
C ALA A 490 15.26 8.36 10.81
N VAL A 491 14.24 9.20 11.03
CA VAL A 491 12.83 8.82 10.84
C VAL A 491 12.46 8.60 9.38
N ASN A 492 13.17 9.22 8.44
CA ASN A 492 12.96 8.99 6.99
C ASN A 492 13.91 7.94 6.41
N TYR A 493 14.77 7.29 7.20
CA TYR A 493 15.72 6.28 6.71
C TYR A 493 15.57 4.93 7.41
N LEU A 494 15.54 4.92 8.75
CA LEU A 494 15.51 3.69 9.54
C LEU A 494 14.28 2.80 9.31
N PRO A 495 13.05 3.34 9.08
CA PRO A 495 11.89 2.49 8.84
C PRO A 495 12.04 1.56 7.62
N PHE A 496 12.84 1.93 6.62
CA PHE A 496 13.04 1.11 5.42
C PHE A 496 13.72 -0.23 5.68
N PHE A 497 14.50 -0.36 6.76
CA PHE A 497 15.09 -1.65 7.15
C PHE A 497 14.06 -2.64 7.67
N LEU A 498 12.90 -2.16 8.12
CA LEU A 498 11.81 -2.98 8.65
C LEU A 498 10.74 -3.28 7.58
N MET A 499 10.89 -2.74 6.37
CA MET A 499 9.90 -2.88 5.30
C MET A 499 10.26 -4.00 4.34
N GLU A 500 9.40 -5.01 4.26
CA GLU A 500 9.46 -6.08 3.26
C GLU A 500 8.78 -5.64 1.94
N LYS A 501 9.34 -4.65 1.25
CA LYS A 501 8.84 -4.15 -0.04
C LYS A 501 9.99 -3.92 -1.03
N THR A 502 9.66 -3.81 -2.31
CA THR A 502 10.59 -3.34 -3.35
C THR A 502 10.95 -1.88 -3.07
N LEU A 503 12.23 -1.62 -2.82
CA LEU A 503 12.73 -0.29 -2.48
C LEU A 503 13.63 0.27 -3.59
N PHE A 504 13.70 1.59 -3.67
CA PHE A 504 14.37 2.33 -4.75
C PHE A 504 15.06 3.58 -4.20
N LEU A 505 16.13 4.04 -4.84
CA LEU A 505 16.92 5.20 -4.41
C LEU A 505 16.11 6.46 -4.10
N TYR A 506 15.01 6.72 -4.83
CA TYR A 506 14.19 7.93 -4.59
C TYR A 506 13.53 7.96 -3.21
N HIS A 507 13.33 6.79 -2.57
CA HIS A 507 12.82 6.68 -1.21
C HIS A 507 13.75 7.33 -0.17
N TYR A 508 15.04 7.43 -0.46
CA TYR A 508 16.03 8.05 0.42
C TYR A 508 16.09 9.58 0.30
N LEU A 509 15.50 10.17 -0.74
CA LEU A 509 15.64 11.61 -1.00
C LEU A 509 15.09 12.50 0.12
N PRO A 510 13.95 12.19 0.77
CA PRO A 510 13.52 12.92 1.97
C PRO A 510 14.55 12.85 3.12
N ALA A 511 15.22 11.73 3.33
CA ALA A 511 16.26 11.62 4.36
C ALA A 511 17.53 12.40 3.97
N LEU A 512 17.89 12.40 2.68
CA LEU A 512 19.02 13.14 2.15
C LEU A 512 18.83 14.67 2.30
N THR A 513 17.61 15.19 2.12
CA THR A 513 17.36 16.64 2.28
C THR A 513 17.61 17.09 3.71
N PHE A 514 17.26 16.29 4.72
CA PHE A 514 17.60 16.57 6.12
C PHE A 514 19.12 16.56 6.37
N LYS A 515 19.86 15.63 5.76
CA LYS A 515 21.33 15.64 5.83
C LYS A 515 21.94 16.89 5.18
N ILE A 516 21.35 17.35 4.06
CA ILE A 516 21.79 18.57 3.39
C ILE A 516 21.60 19.79 4.30
N LEU A 517 20.45 19.91 4.97
CA LEU A 517 20.19 21.01 5.91
C LEU A 517 21.20 21.06 7.05
N GLN A 518 21.82 19.92 7.39
CA GLN A 518 22.83 19.82 8.43
C GLN A 518 24.19 20.41 8.03
N ILE A 519 24.54 20.42 6.73
CA ILE A 519 25.84 20.90 6.23
C ILE A 519 26.14 22.33 6.70
N PRO A 520 25.28 23.35 6.42
CA PRO A 520 25.57 24.72 6.82
C PRO A 520 25.66 24.88 8.34
N ILE A 521 24.87 24.12 9.10
CA ILE A 521 24.88 24.17 10.58
C ILE A 521 26.23 23.69 11.13
N VAL A 522 26.75 22.58 10.59
CA VAL A 522 28.07 22.06 10.98
C VAL A 522 29.17 23.03 10.56
N VAL A 523 29.09 23.57 9.34
CA VAL A 523 30.08 24.52 8.82
C VAL A 523 30.14 25.80 9.67
N GLU A 524 28.98 26.38 9.99
CA GLU A 524 28.86 27.56 10.85
C GLU A 524 29.41 27.28 12.25
N HIS A 525 29.03 26.15 12.86
CA HIS A 525 29.48 25.77 14.20
C HIS A 525 31.00 25.56 14.26
N LEU A 526 31.59 24.90 13.25
CA LEU A 526 33.04 24.73 13.14
C LEU A 526 33.74 26.09 13.01
N TYR A 527 33.23 26.98 12.17
CA TYR A 527 33.82 28.30 11.93
C TYR A 527 33.82 29.18 13.18
N ILE A 528 32.72 29.20 13.93
CA ILE A 528 32.55 30.07 15.09
C ILE A 528 33.26 29.49 16.32
N HIS A 529 33.02 28.21 16.64
CA HIS A 529 33.37 27.64 17.95
C HIS A 529 34.64 26.78 17.95
N VAL A 530 35.04 26.20 16.81
CA VAL A 530 36.21 25.30 16.74
C VAL A 530 37.44 26.03 16.21
N LEU A 531 37.28 26.83 15.15
CA LEU A 531 38.39 27.56 14.53
C LEU A 531 38.69 28.86 15.30
N LYS A 532 39.76 28.83 16.10
CA LYS A 532 40.18 29.97 16.93
C LYS A 532 41.09 30.96 16.21
N SER A 533 41.94 30.50 15.29
CA SER A 533 42.91 31.37 14.62
C SER A 533 42.39 31.96 13.31
N PRO A 534 42.76 33.21 12.95
CA PRO A 534 42.32 33.83 11.70
C PRO A 534 42.87 33.12 10.47
N ALA A 535 44.07 32.52 10.57
CA ALA A 535 44.66 31.71 9.51
C ALA A 535 43.84 30.42 9.26
N GLN A 536 43.40 29.74 10.33
CA GLN A 536 42.52 28.56 10.23
C GLN A 536 41.17 28.92 9.59
N ARG A 537 40.57 30.05 9.97
CA ARG A 537 39.29 30.52 9.39
C ARG A 537 39.43 30.84 7.90
N LYS A 538 40.53 31.49 7.49
CA LYS A 538 40.82 31.72 6.07
C LYS A 538 41.03 30.42 5.31
N ALA A 539 41.84 29.51 5.84
CA ALA A 539 42.07 28.20 5.22
C ALA A 539 40.77 27.39 5.08
N PHE A 540 39.91 27.38 6.10
CA PHE A 540 38.61 26.72 6.05
C PHE A 540 37.67 27.35 5.02
N GLY A 541 37.67 28.69 4.91
CA GLY A 541 36.93 29.39 3.85
C GLY A 541 37.37 28.98 2.44
N VAL A 542 38.69 28.82 2.21
CA VAL A 542 39.23 28.31 0.94
C VAL A 542 38.77 26.88 0.67
N VAL A 543 38.75 26.02 1.71
CA VAL A 543 38.26 24.63 1.58
C VAL A 543 36.78 24.59 1.20
N ILE A 544 35.94 25.40 1.84
CA ILE A 544 34.50 25.49 1.49
C ILE A 544 34.33 25.95 0.04
N LEU A 545 35.11 26.94 -0.40
CA LEU A 545 35.05 27.41 -1.79
C LEU A 545 35.47 26.31 -2.77
N ALA A 546 36.53 25.56 -2.48
CA ALA A 546 36.96 24.42 -3.30
C ALA A 546 35.89 23.33 -3.38
N VAL A 547 35.22 23.04 -2.26
CA VAL A 547 34.09 22.11 -2.17
C VAL A 547 32.92 22.58 -3.05
N LEU A 548 32.53 23.85 -2.95
CA LEU A 548 31.48 24.44 -3.78
C LEU A 548 31.79 24.35 -5.28
N CYS A 549 33.04 24.67 -5.67
CA CYS A 549 33.49 24.51 -7.05
C CYS A 549 33.42 23.05 -7.50
N SER A 550 33.83 22.10 -6.66
CA SER A 550 33.74 20.67 -6.96
C SER A 550 32.29 20.19 -7.14
N VAL A 551 31.37 20.67 -6.30
CA VAL A 551 29.92 20.40 -6.45
C VAL A 551 29.41 20.92 -7.79
N TYR A 552 29.77 22.15 -8.18
CA TYR A 552 29.38 22.75 -9.46
C TYR A 552 29.94 21.97 -10.66
N VAL A 553 31.23 21.60 -10.63
CA VAL A 553 31.85 20.79 -11.69
C VAL A 553 31.18 19.42 -11.79
N SER A 554 30.90 18.77 -10.66
CA SER A 554 30.20 17.48 -10.65
C SER A 554 28.78 17.60 -11.20
N TYR A 555 28.06 18.67 -10.86
CA TYR A 555 26.75 18.98 -11.43
C TYR A 555 26.83 19.15 -12.94
N HIS A 556 27.76 19.97 -13.44
CA HIS A 556 27.91 20.24 -14.86
C HIS A 556 28.24 18.96 -15.66
N ASN A 557 29.16 18.13 -15.16
CA ASN A 557 29.54 16.87 -15.82
C ASN A 557 28.38 15.87 -15.90
N LEU A 558 27.55 15.77 -14.85
CA LEU A 558 26.41 14.87 -14.81
C LEU A 558 25.12 15.49 -15.40
N SER A 559 25.13 16.77 -15.77
CA SER A 559 23.97 17.47 -16.33
C SER A 559 23.39 16.81 -17.58
N PRO A 560 24.17 16.18 -18.50
CA PRO A 560 23.60 15.47 -19.63
C PRO A 560 22.74 14.28 -19.22
N LEU A 561 23.06 13.60 -18.11
CA LEU A 561 22.26 12.51 -17.53
C LEU A 561 21.04 13.02 -16.75
N THR A 562 21.06 14.27 -16.28
CA THR A 562 19.94 14.92 -15.61
C THR A 562 18.91 15.44 -16.61
N TYR A 563 19.37 16.12 -17.67
CA TYR A 563 18.53 16.78 -18.66
C TYR A 563 18.22 15.92 -19.89
N GLY A 564 19.04 14.90 -20.16
CA GLY A 564 18.96 14.08 -21.38
C GLY A 564 19.49 14.78 -22.62
N GLN A 565 20.20 15.91 -22.46
CA GLN A 565 20.78 16.69 -23.54
C GLN A 565 22.11 17.33 -23.08
N PRO A 566 23.15 17.40 -23.93
CA PRO A 566 23.24 16.84 -25.29
C PRO A 566 23.34 15.29 -25.30
N ALA A 567 23.15 14.67 -26.46
CA ALA A 567 23.37 13.23 -26.61
C ALA A 567 24.88 12.94 -26.64
N LEU A 568 25.35 12.15 -25.68
CA LEU A 568 26.76 11.79 -25.53
C LEU A 568 27.13 10.54 -26.33
N SER A 569 28.39 10.44 -26.74
CA SER A 569 28.96 9.23 -27.33
C SER A 569 29.07 8.09 -26.29
N SER A 570 29.29 6.85 -26.75
CA SER A 570 29.50 5.70 -25.84
C SER A 570 30.68 5.91 -24.89
N ASP A 571 31.74 6.55 -25.38
CA ASP A 571 32.98 6.72 -24.65
C ASP A 571 32.85 7.84 -23.60
N GLU A 572 32.14 8.92 -23.94
CA GLU A 572 31.78 9.97 -22.97
C GLU A 572 30.84 9.44 -21.88
N LEU A 573 29.87 8.59 -22.23
CA LEU A 573 29.01 7.94 -21.23
C LEU A 573 29.78 6.97 -20.33
N ALA A 574 30.75 6.24 -20.89
CA ALA A 574 31.63 5.39 -20.10
C ALA A 574 32.50 6.23 -19.14
N ALA A 575 32.96 7.40 -19.56
CA ALA A 575 33.72 8.33 -18.71
C ALA A 575 32.88 8.93 -17.56
N LEU A 576 31.55 9.00 -17.72
CA LEU A 576 30.63 9.43 -16.66
C LEU A 576 30.31 8.32 -15.64
N ARG A 577 30.73 7.08 -15.90
CA ARG A 577 30.58 5.95 -14.97
C ARG A 577 31.66 6.00 -13.88
N TRP A 578 31.50 6.94 -12.94
CA TRP A 578 32.46 7.13 -11.84
C TRP A 578 32.44 6.00 -10.80
N ARG A 579 31.39 5.18 -10.79
CA ARG A 579 31.32 3.95 -10.00
C ARG A 579 30.97 2.79 -10.91
N GLU A 580 31.64 1.66 -10.68
CA GLU A 580 31.33 0.41 -11.40
C GLU A 580 29.90 -0.04 -11.15
N SER A 581 29.33 0.24 -9.98
CA SER A 581 27.95 -0.11 -9.64
C SER A 581 26.89 0.68 -10.39
N TRP A 582 27.25 1.79 -11.06
CA TRP A 582 26.29 2.56 -11.85
C TRP A 582 26.01 1.87 -13.18
N ASP A 583 24.76 1.43 -13.33
CA ASP A 583 24.21 0.82 -14.55
C ASP A 583 23.90 1.92 -15.58
N ILE A 584 24.96 2.51 -16.14
CA ILE A 584 24.83 3.41 -17.28
C ILE A 584 24.72 2.56 -18.54
N LEU A 585 23.57 2.65 -19.22
CA LEU A 585 23.31 1.86 -20.41
C LEU A 585 24.11 2.42 -21.59
N LEU A 586 24.97 1.57 -22.16
CA LEU A 586 25.77 1.86 -23.34
C LEU A 586 25.19 1.08 -24.52
N ARG A 587 24.73 1.79 -25.55
CA ARG A 587 24.36 1.14 -26.81
C ARG A 587 25.65 0.82 -27.56
N LYS A 588 25.97 -0.46 -27.71
CA LYS A 588 26.96 -0.89 -28.70
C LYS A 588 26.36 -0.65 -30.09
N ARG A 589 27.10 0.06 -30.94
CA ARG A 589 26.72 0.23 -32.34
C ARG A 589 26.76 -1.09 -33.08
#